data_AF-A0A7S0ATH9-F1
#
_entry.id   AF-A0A7S0ATH9-F1
#
_cell.length_a   1.000
_cell.length_b   1.000
_cell.length_c   1.000
_cell.angle_alpha   90.00
_cell.angle_beta   90.00
_cell.angle_gamma   90.00
#
_symmetry.space_group_name_H-M   'P 1'
#
loop_
_entity.id
_entity.type
_entity.pdbx_description
1 polymer ?
#
loop_
_entity_poly.entity_id
_entity_poly.type
_entity_poly.pdbx_seq_one_letter_code
_entity_poly.pdbx_strand_id
1 'polypeptide(L)'
;SIHLVFLNACHSLAIGAHFVAAGVRHVVCVRDEDEVRDESCRLFARDFWGALRAGRTVTEAFDCGKASLAWSQDPQLRTDAEAFVLLPEGHDHGETFAPPEGACVAGP
;
A
#
# COMPACT_ATOMS: atom_id res chain seq x y z
N SER A 1 18.72 2.52 2.88
CA SER A 1 17.74 1.94 3.79
C SER A 1 16.46 1.69 3.01
N ILE A 2 15.77 0.57 3.23
CA ILE A 2 14.47 0.27 2.61
C ILE A 2 13.39 0.68 3.61
N HIS A 3 12.47 1.54 3.18
CA HIS A 3 11.44 2.13 4.05
C HIS A 3 10.06 1.52 3.81
N LEU A 4 9.76 1.20 2.56
CA LEU A 4 8.50 0.65 2.12
C LEU A 4 8.74 -0.64 1.33
N VAL A 5 8.03 -1.70 1.70
CA VAL A 5 7.93 -2.95 0.95
C VAL A 5 6.47 -3.16 0.54
N PHE A 6 6.25 -3.59 -0.69
CA PHE A 6 4.92 -3.71 -1.28
C PHE A 6 4.72 -5.14 -1.82
N LEU A 7 4.08 -6.00 -1.02
CA LEU A 7 3.81 -7.40 -1.31
C LEU A 7 2.38 -7.55 -1.82
N ASN A 8 2.19 -7.32 -3.12
CA ASN A 8 0.88 -7.33 -3.76
C ASN A 8 0.48 -8.73 -4.23
N ALA A 9 0.44 -9.68 -3.31
CA ALA A 9 0.19 -11.09 -3.60
C ALA A 9 -0.55 -11.76 -2.43
N CYS A 10 -1.39 -12.75 -2.73
CA CYS A 10 -2.06 -13.57 -1.72
C CYS A 10 -1.05 -14.21 -0.76
N HIS A 11 -1.45 -14.41 0.49
CA HIS A 11 -0.63 -15.10 1.50
C HIS A 11 0.73 -14.45 1.75
N SER A 12 0.76 -13.11 1.75
CA SER A 12 2.00 -12.34 1.92
C SER A 12 2.16 -11.76 3.33
N LEU A 13 1.20 -11.97 4.24
CA LEU A 13 1.23 -11.43 5.60
C LEU A 13 2.42 -11.97 6.39
N ALA A 14 2.63 -13.30 6.37
CA ALA A 14 3.76 -13.93 7.05
C ALA A 14 5.12 -13.37 6.56
N ILE A 15 5.28 -13.21 5.24
CA ILE A 15 6.49 -12.62 4.65
C ILE A 15 6.60 -11.14 5.04
N GLY A 16 5.48 -10.42 5.08
CA GLY A 16 5.45 -9.02 5.49
C GLY A 16 5.93 -8.81 6.93
N ALA A 17 5.53 -9.70 7.85
CA ALA A 17 6.00 -9.69 9.23
C ALA A 17 7.53 -9.88 9.34
N HIS A 18 8.14 -10.68 8.46
CA HIS A 18 9.60 -10.82 8.41
C HIS A 18 10.30 -9.51 7.97
N PHE A 19 9.72 -8.76 7.02
CA PHE A 19 10.26 -7.45 6.64
C PHE A 19 10.17 -6.43 7.79
N VAL A 20 9.06 -6.43 8.53
CA VAL A 20 8.92 -5.62 9.74
C VAL A 20 9.99 -5.98 10.77
N ALA A 21 10.18 -7.28 11.04
CA ALA A 21 11.21 -7.75 11.97
C ALA A 21 12.64 -7.38 11.52
N ALA A 22 12.87 -7.26 10.21
CA ALA A 22 14.12 -6.78 9.63
C ALA A 22 14.29 -5.25 9.65
N GLY A 23 13.29 -4.50 10.17
CA GLY A 23 13.35 -3.05 10.37
C GLY A 23 12.74 -2.22 9.24
N VAL A 24 12.00 -2.83 8.31
CA VAL A 24 11.23 -2.06 7.31
C VAL A 24 10.08 -1.34 8.01
N ARG A 25 9.95 -0.03 7.78
CA ARG A 25 8.97 0.81 8.46
C ARG A 25 7.54 0.58 7.99
N HIS A 26 7.36 0.28 6.71
CA HIS A 26 6.05 0.17 6.08
C HIS A 26 6.02 -1.06 5.19
N VAL A 27 5.04 -1.94 5.41
CA VAL A 27 4.85 -3.12 4.57
C VAL A 27 3.39 -3.24 4.19
N VAL A 28 3.09 -3.14 2.89
CA VAL A 28 1.78 -3.50 2.34
C VAL A 28 1.79 -4.98 2.01
N CYS A 29 0.78 -5.72 2.47
CA CYS A 29 0.63 -7.15 2.21
C CYS A 29 -0.85 -7.54 2.17
N VAL A 30 -1.12 -8.83 1.96
CA VAL A 30 -2.46 -9.44 1.93
C VAL A 30 -2.53 -10.50 3.03
N ARG A 31 -3.65 -10.56 3.77
CA ARG A 31 -3.89 -11.58 4.81
C ARG A 31 -3.68 -13.00 4.29
N ASP A 32 -3.25 -13.90 5.17
CA ASP A 32 -2.92 -15.27 4.79
C ASP A 32 -4.16 -16.13 4.48
N GLU A 33 -5.33 -15.74 4.98
CA GLU A 33 -6.58 -16.45 4.73
C GLU A 33 -7.33 -15.93 3.49
N ASP A 34 -6.86 -14.83 2.90
CA ASP A 34 -7.56 -14.13 1.82
C ASP A 34 -6.85 -14.32 0.47
N GLU A 35 -7.66 -14.52 -0.58
CA GLU A 35 -7.22 -14.47 -1.97
C GLU A 35 -7.70 -13.15 -2.58
N VAL A 36 -6.81 -12.48 -3.31
CA VAL A 36 -7.13 -11.25 -4.04
C VAL A 36 -6.98 -11.48 -5.54
N ARG A 37 -7.89 -10.91 -6.32
CA ARG A 37 -7.77 -10.96 -7.78
C ARG A 37 -6.60 -10.09 -8.25
N ASP A 38 -5.98 -10.49 -9.35
CA ASP A 38 -4.98 -9.66 -10.04
C ASP A 38 -5.52 -8.27 -10.39
N GLU A 39 -6.80 -8.16 -10.73
CA GLU A 39 -7.46 -6.88 -10.99
C GLU A 39 -7.47 -5.99 -9.73
N SER A 40 -7.82 -6.56 -8.57
CA SER A 40 -7.81 -5.86 -7.28
C SER A 40 -6.39 -5.38 -6.94
N CYS A 41 -5.40 -6.24 -7.10
CA CYS A 41 -3.98 -5.91 -6.93
C CYS A 41 -3.54 -4.73 -7.84
N ARG A 42 -3.95 -4.73 -9.11
CA ARG A 42 -3.59 -3.67 -10.06
C ARG A 42 -4.28 -2.35 -9.71
N LEU A 43 -5.56 -2.39 -9.38
CA LEU A 43 -6.36 -1.22 -9.07
C LEU A 43 -5.90 -0.58 -7.76
N PHE A 44 -5.68 -1.38 -6.72
CA PHE A 44 -5.10 -0.94 -5.46
C PHE A 44 -3.74 -0.27 -5.68
N ALA A 45 -2.82 -0.93 -6.40
CA ALA A 45 -1.49 -0.41 -6.65
C ALA A 45 -1.51 0.90 -7.44
N ARG A 46 -2.41 1.04 -8.43
CA ARG A 46 -2.56 2.28 -9.21
C ARG A 46 -2.81 3.47 -8.30
N ASP A 47 -3.78 3.35 -7.40
CA ASP A 47 -4.21 4.48 -6.56
C ASP A 47 -3.27 4.70 -5.38
N PHE A 48 -2.71 3.63 -4.80
CA PHE A 48 -1.66 3.71 -3.80
C PHE A 48 -0.44 4.49 -4.29
N TRP A 49 0.15 4.07 -5.42
CA TRP A 49 1.32 4.73 -5.98
C TRP A 49 0.99 6.11 -6.56
N GLY A 50 -0.24 6.33 -7.01
CA GLY A 50 -0.75 7.64 -7.42
C GLY A 50 -0.76 8.63 -6.26
N ALA A 51 -1.31 8.22 -5.11
CA ALA A 51 -1.36 9.03 -3.90
C ALA A 51 0.04 9.33 -3.35
N LEU A 52 0.93 8.34 -3.26
CA LEU A 52 2.32 8.59 -2.82
C LEU A 52 3.04 9.61 -3.72
N ARG A 53 2.84 9.52 -5.03
CA ARG A 53 3.42 10.48 -5.99
C ARG A 53 2.84 11.89 -5.82
N ALA A 54 1.58 11.99 -5.38
CA ALA A 54 0.92 13.25 -5.07
C ALA A 54 1.32 13.83 -3.69
N GLY A 55 2.33 13.27 -3.04
CA GLY A 55 2.81 13.76 -1.74
C GLY A 55 1.95 13.36 -0.56
N ARG A 56 1.05 12.39 -0.74
CA ARG A 56 0.28 11.80 0.35
C ARG A 56 1.18 10.91 1.20
N THR A 57 0.83 10.78 2.47
CA THR A 57 1.49 9.86 3.41
C THR A 57 1.24 8.39 3.02
N VAL A 58 2.02 7.46 3.55
CA VAL A 58 1.77 6.01 3.34
C VAL A 58 0.38 5.61 3.83
N THR A 59 -0.08 6.13 4.97
CA THR A 59 -1.45 5.90 5.46
C THR A 59 -2.49 6.33 4.42
N GLU A 60 -2.42 7.58 3.97
CA GLU A 60 -3.39 8.14 3.02
C GLU A 60 -3.34 7.41 1.67
N ALA A 61 -2.14 7.00 1.23
CA ALA A 61 -1.99 6.22 0.02
C ALA A 61 -2.60 4.82 0.13
N PHE A 62 -2.41 4.15 1.27
CA PHE A 62 -3.04 2.87 1.56
C PHE A 62 -4.56 2.99 1.56
N ASP A 63 -5.10 4.04 2.18
CA ASP A 63 -6.53 4.34 2.20
C ASP A 63 -7.08 4.61 0.79
N CYS A 64 -6.34 5.34 -0.06
CA CYS A 64 -6.70 5.53 -1.47
C CYS A 64 -6.77 4.19 -2.23
N GLY A 65 -5.79 3.31 -2.01
CA GLY A 65 -5.78 1.96 -2.58
C GLY A 65 -7.02 1.17 -2.16
N LYS A 66 -7.34 1.10 -0.86
CA LYS A 66 -8.54 0.43 -0.35
C LYS A 66 -9.83 1.06 -0.91
N ALA A 67 -9.92 2.38 -0.93
CA ALA A 67 -11.11 3.09 -1.43
C ALA A 67 -11.38 2.78 -2.91
N SER A 68 -10.33 2.67 -3.73
CA SER A 68 -10.45 2.32 -5.16
C SER A 68 -11.19 0.99 -5.38
N LEU A 69 -11.01 0.04 -4.46
CA LEU A 69 -11.65 -1.26 -4.46
C LEU A 69 -13.04 -1.20 -3.81
N ALA A 70 -13.16 -0.56 -2.65
CA ALA A 70 -14.39 -0.48 -1.87
C ALA A 70 -15.55 0.22 -2.61
N TRP A 71 -15.23 1.16 -3.52
CA TRP A 71 -16.22 1.86 -4.35
C TRP A 71 -16.45 1.22 -5.73
N SER A 72 -15.85 0.06 -6.01
CA SER A 72 -16.04 -0.66 -7.28
C SER A 72 -17.48 -1.18 -7.43
N GLN A 73 -17.96 -1.19 -8.68
CA GLN A 73 -19.22 -1.85 -9.02
C GLN A 73 -19.12 -3.38 -8.89
N ASP A 74 -17.91 -3.97 -9.04
CA ASP A 74 -17.67 -5.40 -8.83
C ASP A 74 -17.72 -5.74 -7.32
N PRO A 75 -18.65 -6.60 -6.87
CA PRO A 75 -18.72 -7.03 -5.47
C PRO A 75 -17.47 -7.74 -4.94
N GLN A 76 -16.75 -8.45 -5.79
CA GLN A 76 -15.53 -9.12 -5.36
C GLN A 76 -14.42 -8.12 -5.08
N LEU A 77 -14.22 -7.10 -5.93
CA LEU A 77 -13.23 -6.05 -5.66
C LEU A 77 -13.51 -5.37 -4.31
N ARG A 78 -14.77 -5.12 -4.00
CA ARG A 78 -15.13 -4.56 -2.67
C ARG A 78 -14.75 -5.49 -1.52
N THR A 79 -14.87 -6.80 -1.71
CA THR A 79 -14.49 -7.80 -0.71
C THR A 79 -12.98 -7.86 -0.56
N ASP A 80 -12.25 -7.89 -1.68
CA ASP A 80 -10.79 -7.93 -1.74
C ASP A 80 -10.15 -6.71 -1.04
N ALA A 81 -10.86 -5.57 -0.97
CA ALA A 81 -10.37 -4.37 -0.28
C ALA A 81 -9.97 -4.62 1.18
N GLU A 82 -10.68 -5.52 1.87
CA GLU A 82 -10.45 -5.83 3.29
C GLU A 82 -9.31 -6.82 3.52
N ALA A 83 -8.81 -7.46 2.46
CA ALA A 83 -7.69 -8.40 2.53
C ALA A 83 -6.33 -7.69 2.63
N PHE A 84 -6.25 -6.44 2.16
CA PHE A 84 -5.03 -5.63 2.23
C PHE A 84 -4.74 -5.17 3.66
N VAL A 85 -3.47 -5.27 4.06
CA VAL A 85 -2.96 -4.91 5.38
C VAL A 85 -1.73 -4.01 5.25
N LEU A 86 -1.64 -3.00 6.12
CA LEU A 86 -0.47 -2.15 6.30
C LEU A 86 0.19 -2.49 7.64
N LEU A 87 1.41 -3.01 7.59
CA LEU A 87 2.20 -3.37 8.75
C LEU A 87 3.32 -2.35 9.03
N PRO A 88 3.72 -2.19 10.30
CA PRO A 88 3.10 -2.79 11.50
C PRO A 88 1.75 -2.16 11.82
N GLU A 89 0.76 -2.95 12.19
CA GLU A 89 -0.54 -2.40 12.58
C GLU A 89 -0.41 -1.44 13.79
N GLY A 90 -1.14 -0.33 13.74
CA GLY A 90 -1.12 0.69 14.79
C GLY A 90 0.15 1.54 14.87
N HIS A 91 1.09 1.41 13.93
CA HIS A 91 2.25 2.29 13.82
C HIS A 91 1.96 3.57 13.04
N ASP A 92 2.84 4.56 13.20
CA ASP A 92 2.82 5.77 12.39
C ASP A 92 3.33 5.48 10.96
N HIS A 93 2.43 5.65 10.00
CA HIS A 93 2.68 5.55 8.55
C HIS A 93 2.62 6.93 7.87
N GLY A 94 2.92 8.00 8.60
CA GLY A 94 2.94 9.39 8.13
C GLY A 94 4.09 9.77 7.20
N GLU A 95 4.93 8.82 6.75
CA GLU A 95 6.04 9.09 5.84
C GLU A 95 5.53 9.45 4.43
N THR A 96 6.14 10.46 3.81
CA THR A 96 5.89 10.86 2.41
C THR A 96 7.10 10.55 1.54
N PHE A 97 6.88 10.10 0.30
CA PHE A 97 7.97 9.79 -0.64
C PHE A 97 8.12 10.80 -1.79
N ALA A 98 7.21 11.76 -1.91
CA ALA A 98 7.36 12.86 -2.85
C ALA A 98 8.31 13.93 -2.28
N PRO A 99 9.07 14.64 -3.15
CA PRO A 99 9.80 15.81 -2.71
C PRO A 99 8.85 16.88 -2.16
N PRO A 100 9.30 17.74 -1.24
CA PRO A 100 8.49 18.85 -0.73
C PRO A 100 8.04 19.76 -1.90
N GLU A 101 6.79 20.22 -1.84
CA GLU A 101 6.22 21.12 -2.86
C GLU A 101 7.17 22.31 -3.12
N GLY A 102 7.54 22.51 -4.40
CA GLY A 102 8.45 23.59 -4.81
C GLY A 102 9.93 23.21 -4.90
N ALA A 103 10.32 21.97 -4.60
CA ALA A 103 11.66 21.48 -4.96
C ALA A 103 11.77 21.34 -6.49
N CYS A 104 12.35 22.35 -7.14
CA CYS A 104 12.77 22.23 -8.54
C CYS A 104 13.68 21.01 -8.67
N VAL A 105 13.22 19.96 -9.36
CA VAL A 105 14.10 18.91 -9.85
C VAL A 105 15.04 19.55 -10.86
N ALA A 106 16.25 19.90 -10.42
CA ALA A 106 17.33 20.24 -11.33
C ALA A 106 17.53 19.03 -12.24
N GLY A 107 17.13 19.18 -13.51
CA GLY A 107 17.38 18.16 -14.53
C GLY A 107 18.89 17.99 -14.77
N PRO A 108 19.31 16.83 -15.31
CA PRO A 108 20.69 16.62 -15.73
C PRO A 108 21.10 17.55 -16.87
#